data_AF-A0A1H3W2L7-F1
#
_entry.id   AF-A0A1H3W2L7-F1
#
_cell.length_a   1.000
_cell.length_b   1.000
_cell.length_c   1.000
_cell.angle_alpha   90.00
_cell.angle_beta   90.00
_cell.angle_gamma   90.00
#
_symmetry.space_group_name_H-M   'P 1'
#
loop_
_entity.id
_entity.type
_entity.pdbx_description
1 polymer ?
#
loop_
_entity_poly.entity_id
_entity_poly.type
_entity_poly.pdbx_seq_one_letter_code
_entity_poly.pdbx_strand_id
1 'polypeptide(L)'
;MTSKLKVFESSTNADHLHCALIKLPGVKYDASAQGPTIGYRVNGQTFKFATLHGGKAYQSLVLHMEPGNPVSAIGKEKQREIQEVLDFDIRKCRSHLLKRHEVYIPFEKLDCLSAFASIQPFINEAMEAQEKEGRIVV
;
A
#
# COMPACT_ATOMS: atom_id res chain seq x y z
N MET A 1 14.74 -10.49 -7.49
CA MET A 1 14.69 -9.02 -7.32
C MET A 1 14.32 -8.38 -8.65
N THR A 2 13.33 -7.48 -8.67
CA THR A 2 12.91 -6.79 -9.91
C THR A 2 13.80 -5.57 -10.19
N SER A 3 14.19 -5.37 -11.45
CA SER A 3 14.97 -4.20 -11.88
C SER A 3 14.21 -2.88 -11.71
N LYS A 4 12.88 -2.93 -11.57
CA LYS A 4 12.00 -1.78 -11.44
C LYS A 4 12.27 -0.94 -10.18
N LEU A 5 12.77 -1.54 -9.11
CA LEU A 5 13.09 -0.82 -7.85
C LEU A 5 14.15 0.26 -8.06
N LYS A 6 15.05 0.08 -9.05
CA LYS A 6 16.09 1.07 -9.40
C LYS A 6 15.53 2.36 -10.00
N VAL A 7 14.26 2.36 -10.41
CA VAL A 7 13.58 3.52 -11.03
C VAL A 7 12.90 4.40 -9.98
N PHE A 8 12.79 3.93 -8.73
CA PHE A 8 12.30 4.74 -7.62
C PHE A 8 13.42 5.69 -7.16
N GLU A 9 13.11 6.98 -6.98
CA GLU A 9 14.11 7.94 -6.48
C GLU A 9 14.55 7.57 -5.05
N SER A 10 13.61 7.08 -4.22
CA SER A 10 13.93 6.51 -2.90
C SER A 10 14.13 4.99 -3.01
N SER A 11 15.08 4.57 -3.86
CA SER A 11 15.33 3.16 -4.18
C SER A 11 15.62 2.28 -2.95
N THR A 12 16.27 2.83 -1.92
CA THR A 12 16.54 2.09 -0.65
C THR A 12 15.25 1.79 0.11
N ASN A 13 14.38 2.79 0.29
CA ASN A 13 13.08 2.58 0.96
C ASN A 13 12.19 1.65 0.13
N ALA A 14 12.20 1.80 -1.20
CA ALA A 14 11.48 0.91 -2.10
C ALA A 14 11.95 -0.55 -1.96
N ASP A 15 13.26 -0.78 -1.87
CA ASP A 15 13.84 -2.11 -1.73
C ASP A 15 13.51 -2.75 -0.39
N HIS A 16 13.63 -1.99 0.71
CA HIS A 16 13.26 -2.46 2.04
C HIS A 16 11.78 -2.82 2.12
N LEU A 17 10.90 -1.94 1.64
CA LEU A 17 9.46 -2.19 1.62
C LEU A 17 9.11 -3.40 0.74
N HIS A 18 9.72 -3.50 -0.45
CA HIS A 18 9.55 -4.66 -1.31
C HIS A 18 9.97 -5.95 -0.60
N CYS A 19 11.17 -5.98 -0.01
CA CYS A 19 11.70 -7.13 0.72
C CYS A 19 10.82 -7.52 1.91
N ALA A 20 10.25 -6.55 2.62
CA ALA A 20 9.35 -6.82 3.74
C ALA A 20 8.01 -7.40 3.26
N LEU A 21 7.41 -6.82 2.22
CA LEU A 21 6.11 -7.27 1.68
C LEU A 21 6.17 -8.68 1.08
N ILE A 22 7.22 -9.02 0.34
CA ILE A 22 7.35 -10.36 -0.28
C ILE A 22 7.66 -11.48 0.72
N LYS A 23 8.09 -11.14 1.94
CA LYS A 23 8.29 -12.09 3.03
C LYS A 23 7.00 -12.44 3.76
N LEU A 24 5.92 -11.69 3.53
CA LEU A 24 4.62 -11.98 4.12
C LEU A 24 4.05 -13.29 3.54
N PRO A 25 3.36 -14.12 4.36
CA PRO A 25 2.88 -15.42 3.94
C PRO A 25 1.99 -15.34 2.70
N GLY A 26 2.31 -16.15 1.70
CA GLY A 26 1.51 -16.27 0.48
C GLY A 26 1.52 -15.06 -0.44
N VAL A 27 2.34 -14.03 -0.18
CA VAL A 27 2.37 -12.82 -1.02
C VAL A 27 3.13 -13.06 -2.32
N LYS A 28 2.53 -12.61 -3.43
CA LYS A 28 3.17 -12.45 -4.74
C LYS A 28 3.14 -10.98 -5.13
N TYR A 29 4.11 -10.60 -5.95
CA TYR A 29 4.18 -9.26 -6.53
C TYR A 29 4.00 -9.31 -8.05
N ASP A 30 3.47 -8.22 -8.59
CA ASP A 30 3.34 -7.96 -10.01
C ASP A 30 4.01 -6.63 -10.35
N ALA A 31 5.08 -6.71 -11.15
CA ALA A 31 5.86 -5.57 -11.63
C ALA A 31 5.66 -5.33 -13.14
N SER A 32 4.59 -5.83 -13.75
CA SER A 32 4.32 -5.67 -15.20
C SER A 32 3.78 -4.29 -15.60
N ALA A 33 3.19 -3.54 -14.66
CA ALA A 33 2.59 -2.23 -14.92
C ALA A 33 3.58 -1.25 -15.59
N GLN A 34 3.11 -0.35 -16.46
CA GLN A 34 3.98 0.70 -16.98
C GLN A 34 4.30 1.73 -15.87
N GLY A 35 5.57 2.13 -15.76
CA GLY A 35 6.05 3.05 -14.72
C GLY A 35 6.57 2.36 -13.43
N PRO A 36 7.03 3.15 -12.45
CA PRO A 36 7.61 2.67 -11.20
C PRO A 36 6.52 2.20 -10.22
N THR A 37 5.75 1.19 -10.63
CA THR A 37 4.65 0.64 -9.84
C THR A 37 4.80 -0.87 -9.69
N ILE A 38 4.64 -1.37 -8.47
CA ILE A 38 4.65 -2.80 -8.13
C ILE A 38 3.42 -3.11 -7.27
N GLY A 39 2.57 -4.02 -7.73
CA GLY A 39 1.40 -4.48 -6.98
C GLY A 39 1.69 -5.72 -6.15
N TYR A 40 0.99 -5.91 -5.04
CA TYR A 40 1.14 -7.06 -4.13
C TYR A 40 -0.22 -7.67 -3.82
N ARG A 41 -0.25 -8.99 -3.76
CA ARG A 41 -1.47 -9.80 -3.61
C ARG A 41 -1.15 -11.07 -2.85
N VAL A 42 -2.07 -11.55 -2.01
CA VAL A 42 -1.96 -12.88 -1.40
C VAL A 42 -2.45 -13.94 -2.40
N ASN A 43 -1.79 -15.09 -2.48
CA ASN A 43 -2.23 -16.22 -3.30
C ASN A 43 -3.70 -16.55 -3.04
N GLY A 44 -4.47 -16.71 -4.12
CA GLY A 44 -5.92 -16.97 -4.06
C GLY A 44 -6.78 -15.71 -4.13
N GLN A 45 -6.24 -14.53 -3.77
CA GLN A 45 -7.02 -13.30 -3.80
C GLN A 45 -7.16 -12.70 -5.20
N THR A 46 -8.30 -12.08 -5.46
CA THR A 46 -8.57 -11.37 -6.73
C THR A 46 -7.92 -9.98 -6.75
N PHE A 47 -7.93 -9.27 -5.63
CA PHE A 47 -7.49 -7.88 -5.57
C PHE A 47 -6.06 -7.76 -5.01
N LYS A 48 -5.47 -6.57 -5.14
CA LYS A 48 -4.16 -6.26 -4.56
C LYS A 48 -4.40 -5.70 -3.18
N PHE A 49 -3.69 -6.17 -2.16
CA PHE A 49 -3.76 -5.55 -0.84
C PHE A 49 -2.82 -4.33 -0.73
N ALA A 50 -1.76 -4.29 -1.54
CA ALA A 50 -0.83 -3.17 -1.55
C ALA A 50 -0.26 -2.84 -2.94
N THR A 51 0.19 -1.60 -3.10
CA THR A 51 0.94 -1.12 -4.26
C THR A 51 2.10 -0.25 -3.79
N LEU A 52 3.33 -0.53 -4.24
CA LEU A 52 4.41 0.46 -4.20
C LEU A 52 4.28 1.36 -5.42
N HIS A 53 4.15 2.66 -5.20
CA HIS A 53 4.04 3.69 -6.22
C HIS A 53 5.25 4.63 -6.16
N GLY A 54 6.03 4.69 -7.23
CA GLY A 54 7.29 5.43 -7.31
C GLY A 54 7.24 6.65 -8.23
N GLY A 55 6.08 7.27 -8.41
CA GLY A 55 5.95 8.45 -9.28
C GLY A 55 6.84 9.61 -8.81
N LYS A 56 7.42 10.36 -9.75
CA LYS A 56 8.36 11.47 -9.47
C LYS A 56 7.82 12.53 -8.51
N ALA A 57 6.51 12.80 -8.57
CA ALA A 57 5.89 13.80 -7.71
C ALA A 57 5.59 13.27 -6.29
N TYR A 58 5.45 11.95 -6.13
CA TYR A 58 5.03 11.35 -4.86
C TYR A 58 5.28 9.84 -4.84
N GLN A 59 6.11 9.39 -3.89
CA GLN A 59 6.42 7.98 -3.66
C GLN A 59 5.75 7.48 -2.39
N SER A 60 5.02 6.37 -2.52
CA SER A 60 4.21 5.86 -1.41
C SER A 60 3.98 4.36 -1.47
N LEU A 61 3.76 3.81 -0.28
CA LEU A 61 3.05 2.55 -0.11
C LEU A 61 1.56 2.87 -0.08
N VAL A 62 0.80 2.26 -0.97
CA VAL A 62 -0.65 2.35 -1.01
C VAL A 62 -1.22 1.04 -0.50
N LEU A 63 -2.04 1.07 0.55
CA LEU A 63 -2.81 -0.06 1.03
C LEU A 63 -4.23 0.02 0.47
N HIS A 64 -4.76 -1.09 -0.02
CA HIS A 64 -6.11 -1.18 -0.56
C HIS A 64 -7.01 -1.82 0.49
N MET A 65 -7.91 -1.02 1.04
CA MET A 65 -8.85 -1.43 2.08
C MET A 65 -10.21 -1.69 1.45
N GLU A 66 -10.69 -2.93 1.45
CA GLU A 66 -11.94 -3.36 0.79
C GLU A 66 -12.02 -2.98 -0.71
N PRO A 67 -11.04 -3.39 -1.53
CA PRO A 67 -11.10 -3.14 -2.96
C PRO A 67 -12.31 -3.85 -3.58
N GLY A 68 -13.03 -3.15 -4.45
CA GLY A 68 -14.28 -3.62 -5.05
C GLY A 68 -15.53 -3.02 -4.42
N ASN A 69 -15.43 -2.41 -3.23
CA ASN A 69 -16.54 -1.69 -2.61
C ASN A 69 -16.38 -0.16 -2.81
N PRO A 70 -17.11 0.47 -3.75
CA PRO A 70 -16.99 1.90 -4.03
C PRO A 70 -17.62 2.80 -2.96
N VAL A 71 -18.50 2.26 -2.11
CA VAL A 71 -19.18 3.02 -1.04
C VAL A 71 -18.42 3.00 0.28
N SER A 72 -17.48 2.05 0.46
CA SER A 72 -16.67 1.95 1.67
C SER A 72 -15.91 3.24 1.96
N ALA A 73 -15.91 3.62 3.24
CA ALA A 73 -15.17 4.77 3.77
C ALA A 73 -13.97 4.34 4.62
N ILE A 74 -13.71 3.04 4.75
CA ILE A 74 -12.71 2.49 5.66
C ILE A 74 -11.30 3.01 5.35
N GLY A 75 -10.95 3.21 4.08
CA GLY A 75 -9.65 3.76 3.70
C GLY A 75 -9.46 5.18 4.22
N LYS A 76 -10.52 6.00 4.30
CA LYS A 76 -10.43 7.34 4.91
C LYS A 76 -10.25 7.29 6.42
N GLU A 77 -10.88 6.35 7.10
CA GLU A 77 -10.72 6.13 8.54
C GLU A 77 -9.29 5.70 8.85
N LYS A 78 -8.82 4.66 8.15
CA LYS A 78 -7.45 4.15 8.29
C LYS A 78 -6.39 5.14 7.87
N GLN A 79 -6.67 6.00 6.90
CA GLN A 79 -5.78 7.12 6.58
C GLN A 79 -5.62 8.09 7.74
N ARG A 80 -6.65 8.35 8.56
CA ARG A 80 -6.51 9.20 9.76
C ARG A 80 -5.68 8.50 10.82
N GLU A 81 -6.01 7.24 11.13
CA GLU A 81 -5.28 6.44 12.11
C GLU A 81 -3.77 6.39 11.78
N ILE A 82 -3.41 6.09 10.53
CA ILE A 82 -2.00 5.97 10.16
C ILE A 82 -1.26 7.31 10.15
N GLN A 83 -1.97 8.41 9.87
CA GLN A 83 -1.42 9.77 9.96
C GLN A 83 -1.08 10.15 11.40
N GLU A 84 -1.90 9.72 12.35
CA GLU A 84 -1.63 9.89 13.79
C GLU A 84 -0.45 9.01 14.23
N VAL A 85 -0.42 7.74 13.81
CA VAL A 85 0.66 6.79 14.16
C VAL A 85 2.03 7.23 13.65
N LEU A 86 2.11 7.79 12.45
CA LEU A 86 3.36 8.20 11.80
C LEU A 86 3.60 9.72 11.82
N ASP A 87 2.76 10.48 12.54
CA ASP A 87 2.79 11.93 12.64
C ASP A 87 3.00 12.63 11.29
N PHE A 88 2.00 12.56 10.42
CA PHE A 88 2.03 13.25 9.12
C PHE A 88 0.64 13.71 8.67
N ASP A 89 0.63 14.65 7.73
CA ASP A 89 -0.59 15.09 7.05
C ASP A 89 -0.44 14.85 5.54
N ILE A 90 -1.24 13.94 5.01
CA ILE A 90 -1.22 13.56 3.61
C ILE A 90 -1.54 14.73 2.68
N ARG A 91 -2.29 15.73 3.14
CA ARG A 91 -2.60 16.96 2.37
C ARG A 91 -1.38 17.85 2.18
N LYS A 92 -0.36 17.71 3.05
CA LYS A 92 0.93 18.40 2.91
C LYS A 92 1.89 17.62 1.99
N CYS A 93 1.69 16.32 1.84
CA CYS A 93 2.56 15.45 1.05
C CYS A 93 2.08 15.33 -0.41
N ARG A 94 0.79 15.58 -0.69
CA ARG A 94 0.16 15.30 -1.98
C ARG A 94 -1.04 16.21 -2.27
N SER A 95 -1.23 16.57 -3.54
CA SER A 95 -2.33 17.42 -4.01
C SER A 95 -3.55 16.69 -4.61
N HIS A 96 -3.46 15.40 -4.94
CA HIS A 96 -4.56 14.64 -5.53
C HIS A 96 -5.54 14.09 -4.49
N LEU A 97 -6.81 13.92 -4.90
CA LEU A 97 -7.88 13.38 -4.07
C LEU A 97 -7.58 11.94 -3.63
N LEU A 98 -7.75 11.66 -2.33
CA LEU A 98 -7.66 10.32 -1.78
C LEU A 98 -8.87 9.49 -2.21
N LYS A 99 -8.63 8.28 -2.72
CA LYS A 99 -9.71 7.32 -2.92
C LYS A 99 -10.20 6.83 -1.56
N ARG A 100 -11.49 6.51 -1.48
CA ARG A 100 -12.14 6.17 -0.20
C ARG A 100 -11.70 4.82 0.38
N HIS A 101 -11.20 3.93 -0.47
CA HIS A 101 -10.76 2.57 -0.16
C HIS A 101 -9.23 2.43 -0.22
N GLU A 102 -8.48 3.54 -0.25
CA GLU A 102 -7.02 3.50 -0.30
C GLU A 102 -6.42 4.30 0.86
N VAL A 103 -5.34 3.77 1.41
CA VAL A 103 -4.50 4.43 2.42
C VAL A 103 -3.14 4.69 1.80
N TYR A 104 -2.65 5.92 1.89
CA TYR A 104 -1.38 6.37 1.33
C TYR A 104 -0.40 6.64 2.45
N ILE A 105 0.78 6.03 2.33
CA ILE A 105 1.87 6.16 3.30
C ILE A 105 3.12 6.63 2.53
N PRO A 106 3.58 7.87 2.75
CA PRO A 106 4.77 8.38 2.08
C PRO A 106 6.03 7.58 2.43
N PHE A 107 6.95 7.41 1.47
CA PHE A 107 8.19 6.65 1.71
C PHE A 107 9.09 7.29 2.76
N GLU A 108 9.09 8.62 2.86
CA GLU A 108 9.84 9.37 3.87
C GLU A 108 9.36 9.10 5.30
N LYS A 109 8.16 8.54 5.47
CA LYS A 109 7.62 8.12 6.78
C LYS A 109 7.90 6.65 7.09
N LEU A 110 8.57 5.93 6.18
CA LEU A 110 8.89 4.51 6.28
C LEU A 110 10.40 4.24 6.19
N ASP A 111 11.20 5.24 6.54
CA ASP A 111 12.66 5.22 6.45
C ASP A 111 13.36 4.39 7.52
N CYS A 112 12.61 3.89 8.52
CA CYS A 112 13.14 3.09 9.62
C CYS A 112 12.28 1.85 9.94
N LEU A 113 12.92 0.82 10.51
CA LEU A 113 12.28 -0.45 10.87
C LEU A 113 11.11 -0.28 11.86
N SER A 114 11.21 0.69 12.77
CA SER A 114 10.15 1.01 13.73
C SER A 114 8.89 1.50 13.04
N ALA A 115 9.01 2.33 12.00
CA ALA A 115 7.87 2.80 11.22
C ALA A 115 7.17 1.65 10.50
N PHE A 116 7.94 0.70 9.94
CA PHE A 116 7.37 -0.49 9.31
C PHE A 116 6.59 -1.35 10.32
N ALA A 117 7.15 -1.57 11.50
CA ALA A 117 6.47 -2.31 12.58
C ALA A 117 5.15 -1.62 12.99
N SER A 118 5.13 -0.29 13.08
CA SER A 118 3.93 0.48 13.40
C SER A 118 2.81 0.36 12.36
N ILE A 119 3.16 0.13 11.09
CA ILE A 119 2.15 -0.03 10.02
C ILE A 119 1.75 -1.48 9.75
N GLN A 120 2.42 -2.46 10.37
CA GLN A 120 2.12 -3.89 10.18
C GLN A 120 0.64 -4.24 10.45
N PRO A 121 -0.05 -3.69 11.48
CA PRO A 121 -1.47 -3.95 11.68
C PRO A 121 -2.34 -3.53 10.49
N PHE A 122 -2.04 -2.38 9.87
CA PHE A 122 -2.76 -1.89 8.69
C PHE A 122 -2.49 -2.75 7.45
N ILE A 123 -1.26 -3.27 7.30
CA ILE A 123 -0.93 -4.22 6.22
C ILE A 123 -1.73 -5.51 6.39
N ASN A 124 -1.77 -6.07 7.60
CA ASN A 124 -2.52 -7.29 7.89
C ASN A 124 -4.01 -7.08 7.62
N GLU A 125 -4.57 -5.97 8.06
CA GLU A 125 -5.98 -5.62 7.80
C GLU A 125 -6.26 -5.50 6.30
N ALA A 126 -5.37 -4.85 5.53
CA ALA A 126 -5.50 -4.75 4.09
C ALA A 126 -5.46 -6.14 3.41
N MET A 127 -4.61 -7.06 3.89
CA MET A 127 -4.55 -8.44 3.40
C MET A 127 -5.84 -9.20 3.67
N GLU A 128 -6.43 -9.05 4.86
CA GLU A 128 -7.68 -9.73 5.24
C GLU A 128 -8.92 -9.14 4.54
N ALA A 129 -8.93 -7.82 4.31
CA ALA A 129 -10.07 -7.10 3.75
C ALA A 129 -10.38 -7.44 2.28
N GLN A 130 -9.48 -8.14 1.57
CA GLN A 130 -9.64 -8.44 0.14
C GLN A 130 -10.81 -9.40 -0.16
N GLU A 131 -11.23 -10.22 0.81
CA GLU A 131 -12.22 -11.29 0.61
C GLU A 131 -13.44 -11.17 1.55
N LYS A 132 -13.57 -10.08 2.31
CA LYS A 132 -14.69 -9.88 3.24
C LYS A 132 -16.06 -9.78 2.55
N GLU A 133 -16.10 -9.42 1.28
CA GLU A 133 -17.34 -9.52 0.48
C GLU A 133 -17.35 -10.81 -0.36
N GLY A 134 -17.66 -11.92 0.32
CA GLY A 134 -18.32 -13.08 -0.27
C GLY A 134 -19.76 -12.77 -0.70
N ARG A 135 -20.00 -11.70 -1.48
CA ARG A 135 -21.23 -11.51 -2.25
C ARG A 135 -20.88 -11.47 -3.72
N ILE A 136 -20.59 -12.66 -4.24
CA ILE A 136 -20.98 -12.99 -5.61
C ILE A 136 -22.47 -12.71 -5.67
N VAL A 137 -22.87 -11.60 -6.30
CA VAL A 137 -24.21 -11.52 -6.85
C VAL A 137 -24.17 -12.44 -8.06
N VAL A 138 -24.85 -13.57 -7.92
CA VAL A 138 -25.05 -14.58 -8.96
C VAL A 138 -25.67 -13.93 -10.20
#